data_AF-A0A2M7FQY1-F1
#
_entry.id   AF-A0A2M7FQY1-F1
#
_cell.length_a   1.000
_cell.length_b   1.000
_cell.length_c   1.000
_cell.angle_alpha   90.00
_cell.angle_beta   90.00
_cell.angle_gamma   90.00
#
_symmetry.space_group_name_H-M   'P 1'
#
loop_
_entity.id
_entity.type
_entity.pdbx_description
1 polymer ?
#
loop_
_entity_poly.entity_id
_entity_poly.type
_entity_poly.pdbx_seq_one_letter_code
_entity_poly.pdbx_strand_id
1 'polypeptide(L)'
;PKVTKKVGAGGDMSGTHPVGVPYPFGQAVNTYNGVGTGANVVLADYVAAPTVSSGSGTGAVTAGVKLYNDTGTAITAGAVATKTGIECSSCHDVHNKQSVDDNMLRGKQAGSSKADGYLCLQCHAKAD
;
A
#
# COMPACT_ATOMS: atom_id res chain seq x y z
N PRO A 1 2.80 -25.81 11.15
CA PRO A 1 3.02 -25.99 9.70
C PRO A 1 2.88 -24.66 8.95
N LYS A 2 3.96 -24.17 8.33
CA LYS A 2 3.94 -22.99 7.45
C LYS A 2 2.96 -23.26 6.31
N VAL A 3 1.88 -22.50 6.24
CA VAL A 3 0.88 -22.65 5.18
C VAL A 3 1.54 -22.35 3.84
N THR A 4 1.59 -23.37 2.98
CA THR A 4 2.22 -23.30 1.65
C THR A 4 1.12 -23.15 0.62
N LYS A 5 0.69 -21.92 0.34
CA LYS A 5 -0.01 -21.59 -0.91
C LYS A 5 0.70 -20.41 -1.55
N LYS A 6 1.33 -20.67 -2.70
CA LYS A 6 1.97 -19.64 -3.53
C LYS A 6 0.88 -18.74 -4.10
N VAL A 7 1.03 -17.43 -3.89
CA VAL A 7 0.24 -16.39 -4.55
C VAL A 7 0.36 -16.58 -6.07
N GLY A 8 -0.76 -16.59 -6.78
CA GLY A 8 -0.78 -16.44 -8.24
C GLY A 8 -0.47 -17.68 -9.09
N ALA A 9 -0.54 -18.90 -8.55
CA ALA A 9 -0.53 -20.08 -9.40
C ALA A 9 -1.91 -20.23 -10.10
N GLY A 10 -2.06 -19.62 -11.28
CA GLY A 10 -3.22 -19.79 -12.16
C GLY A 10 -4.01 -18.52 -12.52
N GLY A 11 -3.59 -17.33 -12.06
CA GLY A 11 -4.29 -16.08 -12.37
C GLY A 11 -5.57 -15.83 -11.54
N ASP A 12 -5.77 -16.58 -10.45
CA ASP A 12 -6.86 -16.41 -9.50
C ASP A 12 -6.33 -15.81 -8.17
N MET A 13 -7.03 -14.79 -7.67
CA MET A 13 -6.77 -14.09 -6.40
C MET A 13 -7.16 -14.90 -5.14
N SER A 14 -7.48 -16.18 -5.25
CA SER A 14 -7.81 -17.06 -4.13
C SER A 14 -6.57 -17.40 -3.28
N GLY A 15 -6.25 -16.49 -2.36
CA GLY A 15 -5.24 -16.58 -1.30
C GLY A 15 -5.34 -15.40 -0.32
N THR A 16 -4.64 -15.45 0.81
CA THR A 16 -4.66 -14.39 1.84
C THR A 16 -3.96 -13.11 1.36
N HIS A 17 -4.66 -12.32 0.55
CA HIS A 17 -4.33 -10.92 0.35
C HIS A 17 -4.63 -10.20 1.68
N PRO A 18 -3.64 -9.54 2.31
CA PRO A 18 -3.89 -8.88 3.58
C PRO A 18 -4.99 -7.81 3.44
N VAL A 19 -6.06 -7.96 4.22
CA VAL A 19 -7.11 -6.96 4.39
C VAL A 19 -6.66 -6.05 5.53
N GLY A 20 -6.04 -4.91 5.23
CA GLY A 20 -5.61 -3.97 6.25
C GLY A 20 -4.35 -4.42 6.99
N VAL A 21 -3.19 -3.92 6.58
CA VAL A 21 -1.93 -4.12 7.33
C VAL A 21 -1.32 -2.79 7.73
N PRO A 22 -0.66 -2.72 8.90
CA PRO A 22 0.13 -1.55 9.26
C PRO A 22 1.23 -1.34 8.23
N TYR A 23 1.31 -0.11 7.70
CA TYR A 23 2.39 0.34 6.86
C TYR A 23 3.31 1.22 7.69
N PRO A 24 4.63 0.99 7.76
CA PRO A 24 5.55 1.73 8.62
C PRO A 24 5.87 3.13 8.04
N PHE A 25 4.84 3.95 7.91
CA PHE A 25 4.94 5.32 7.42
C PHE A 25 5.93 6.13 8.25
N GLY A 26 6.80 6.88 7.58
CA GLY A 26 7.89 7.60 8.22
C GLY A 26 9.02 6.69 8.73
N GLN A 27 9.09 5.43 8.27
CA GLN A 27 9.98 4.41 8.83
C GLN A 27 9.80 4.25 10.35
N ALA A 28 8.55 4.25 10.80
CA ALA A 28 8.19 4.01 12.19
C ALA A 28 7.31 2.77 12.30
N VAL A 29 7.41 2.06 13.43
CA VAL A 29 6.45 0.99 13.74
C VAL A 29 5.06 1.60 13.86
N ASN A 30 4.09 0.99 13.17
CA ASN A 30 2.71 1.45 13.13
C ASN A 30 1.75 0.38 13.66
N THR A 31 0.65 0.84 14.23
CA THR A 31 -0.52 0.02 14.58
C THR A 31 -1.70 0.48 13.75
N TYR A 32 -2.29 -0.43 12.98
CA TYR A 32 -3.44 -0.13 12.14
C TYR A 32 -4.48 -1.22 12.32
N ASN A 33 -5.74 -0.83 12.60
CA ASN A 33 -6.83 -1.77 12.84
C ASN A 33 -6.48 -2.80 13.93
N GLY A 34 -5.85 -2.34 15.01
CA GLY A 34 -5.38 -3.17 16.11
C GLY A 34 -4.17 -4.07 15.81
N VAL A 35 -3.65 -4.06 14.58
CA VAL A 35 -2.49 -4.87 14.17
C VAL A 35 -1.23 -4.01 14.14
N GLY A 36 -0.23 -4.39 14.94
CA GLY A 36 1.09 -3.75 14.94
C GLY A 36 2.03 -4.35 13.90
N THR A 37 2.95 -3.53 13.35
CA THR A 37 4.00 -4.03 12.44
C THR A 37 4.98 -4.98 13.15
N GLY A 38 5.06 -4.87 14.48
CA GLY A 38 5.96 -5.64 15.33
C GLY A 38 7.35 -5.01 15.44
N ALA A 39 8.12 -5.42 16.45
CA ALA A 39 9.44 -4.85 16.73
C ALA A 39 10.54 -5.26 15.73
N ASN A 40 10.30 -6.34 14.96
CA ASN A 40 11.29 -6.91 14.04
C ASN A 40 11.06 -6.50 12.57
N VAL A 41 10.20 -5.53 12.31
CA VAL A 41 10.02 -5.02 10.95
C VAL A 41 11.31 -4.37 10.45
N VAL A 42 11.74 -4.72 9.24
CA VAL A 42 12.91 -4.10 8.60
C VAL A 42 12.47 -2.77 7.99
N LEU A 43 12.49 -1.71 8.79
CA LEU A 43 11.96 -0.39 8.41
C LEU A 43 12.64 0.20 7.15
N ALA A 44 13.91 -0.14 6.92
CA ALA A 44 14.67 0.31 5.76
C ALA A 44 14.15 -0.24 4.42
N ASP A 45 13.40 -1.35 4.42
CA ASP A 45 12.80 -1.92 3.21
C ASP A 45 11.55 -1.15 2.76
N TYR A 46 11.14 -0.13 3.53
CA TYR A 46 9.95 0.66 3.26
C TYR A 46 10.31 2.09 2.88
N VAL A 47 9.62 2.59 1.86
CA VAL A 47 9.70 4.00 1.48
C VAL A 47 9.07 4.84 2.59
N ALA A 48 9.83 5.73 3.23
CA ALA A 48 9.33 6.53 4.36
C ALA A 48 8.02 7.29 4.04
N ALA A 49 7.95 7.88 2.85
CA ALA A 49 6.79 8.57 2.32
C ALA A 49 6.55 8.13 0.86
N PRO A 50 5.70 7.12 0.63
CA PRO A 50 5.37 6.69 -0.72
C PRO A 50 4.68 7.83 -1.48
N THR A 51 4.75 7.81 -2.80
CA THR A 51 3.96 8.75 -3.60
C THR A 51 2.49 8.40 -3.39
N VAL A 52 1.76 9.28 -2.71
CA VAL A 52 0.35 9.04 -2.36
C VAL A 52 -0.60 9.66 -3.36
N SER A 53 -1.60 8.89 -3.80
CA SER A 53 -2.76 9.48 -4.47
C SER A 53 -3.60 10.19 -3.41
N SER A 54 -3.74 11.51 -3.48
CA SER A 54 -4.74 12.22 -2.67
C SER A 54 -6.14 11.86 -3.18
N GLY A 55 -6.96 11.26 -2.32
CA GLY A 55 -8.37 11.11 -2.57
C GLY A 55 -9.07 12.46 -2.42
N SER A 56 -9.85 12.84 -3.44
CA SER A 56 -10.68 14.06 -3.57
C SER A 56 -9.94 15.40 -3.69
N GLY A 57 -9.98 15.99 -4.89
CA GLY A 57 -9.58 17.39 -5.15
C GLY A 57 -8.92 17.57 -6.51
N THR A 58 -9.48 18.44 -7.35
CA THR A 58 -8.90 18.87 -8.63
C THR A 58 -7.58 19.61 -8.40
N GLY A 59 -6.48 18.88 -8.51
CA GLY A 59 -5.13 19.43 -8.43
C GLY A 59 -4.09 18.31 -8.40
N ALA A 60 -3.53 18.01 -9.58
CA ALA A 60 -2.40 17.11 -9.80
C ALA A 60 -2.39 15.82 -8.96
N VAL A 61 -3.24 14.86 -9.31
CA VAL A 61 -3.13 13.49 -8.81
C VAL A 61 -1.87 12.88 -9.43
N THR A 62 -0.78 12.75 -8.66
CA THR A 62 0.27 11.81 -9.07
C THR A 62 -0.27 10.44 -8.75
N ALA A 63 -0.52 9.63 -9.78
CA ALA A 63 -1.05 8.30 -9.58
C ALA A 63 -0.07 7.48 -8.72
N GLY A 64 -0.57 6.96 -7.60
CA GLY A 64 0.25 6.38 -6.54
C GLY A 64 -0.58 5.64 -5.50
N VAL A 65 0.08 5.13 -4.46
CA VAL A 65 -0.57 4.29 -3.45
C VAL A 65 -1.49 5.13 -2.57
N LYS A 66 -2.71 4.69 -2.31
CA LYS A 66 -3.58 5.38 -1.33
C LYS A 66 -3.32 4.83 0.07
N LEU A 67 -2.94 5.66 1.02
CA LEU A 67 -2.76 5.24 2.41
C LEU A 67 -3.95 5.63 3.28
N TYR A 68 -4.11 4.89 4.37
CA TYR A 68 -5.20 5.08 5.34
C TYR A 68 -4.63 5.22 6.73
N ASN A 69 -5.39 5.86 7.63
CA ASN A 69 -5.05 5.89 9.04
C ASN A 69 -6.26 5.53 9.91
N ASP A 70 -5.96 4.85 11.02
CA ASP A 70 -6.94 4.43 12.01
C ASP A 70 -7.08 5.48 13.12
N THR A 71 -8.25 6.10 13.24
CA THR A 71 -8.52 7.09 14.29
C THR A 71 -8.95 6.46 15.62
N GLY A 72 -9.05 5.13 15.69
CA GLY A 72 -9.65 4.37 16.78
C GLY A 72 -11.17 4.24 16.69
N THR A 73 -11.81 5.05 15.83
CA THR A 73 -13.27 5.04 15.60
C THR A 73 -13.63 4.85 14.13
N ALA A 74 -12.71 5.18 13.23
CA ALA A 74 -12.90 5.08 11.80
C ALA A 74 -11.55 4.88 11.11
N ILE A 75 -11.62 4.26 9.93
CA ILE A 75 -10.53 4.27 8.97
C ILE A 75 -10.77 5.44 8.02
N THR A 76 -9.78 6.32 7.90
CA THR A 76 -9.86 7.51 7.05
C THR A 76 -8.70 7.56 6.06
N ALA A 77 -8.93 8.19 4.91
CA ALA A 77 -7.87 8.37 3.92
C ALA A 77 -6.79 9.33 4.43
N GLY A 78 -5.54 9.04 4.09
CA GLY A 78 -4.37 9.83 4.49
C GLY A 78 -3.43 9.04 5.40
N ALA A 79 -2.13 9.28 5.25
CA ALA A 79 -1.10 8.70 6.08
C ALA A 79 -0.89 9.54 7.35
N VAL A 80 -0.80 8.88 8.49
CA VAL A 80 -0.42 9.47 9.77
C VAL A 80 0.57 8.54 10.47
N ALA A 81 1.69 9.07 10.93
CA ALA A 81 2.69 8.30 11.67
C ALA A 81 2.05 7.51 12.81
N THR A 82 2.62 6.36 13.14
CA THR A 82 2.18 5.38 14.15
C THR A 82 0.84 4.69 13.89
N LYS A 83 0.03 5.16 12.94
CA LYS A 83 -1.31 4.61 12.68
C LYS A 83 -1.70 4.47 11.21
N THR A 84 -0.71 4.41 10.30
CA THR A 84 -0.96 4.23 8.87
C THR A 84 -1.09 2.76 8.50
N GLY A 85 -1.99 2.45 7.57
CA GLY A 85 -2.13 1.14 6.95
C GLY A 85 -2.39 1.17 5.45
N ILE A 86 -2.35 -0.03 4.89
CA ILE A 86 -2.65 -0.36 3.49
C ILE A 86 -3.91 -1.20 3.44
N GLU A 87 -4.79 -0.88 2.49
CA GLU A 87 -6.00 -1.63 2.15
C GLU A 87 -5.98 -2.07 0.69
N CYS A 88 -6.97 -2.86 0.26
CA CYS A 88 -7.12 -3.26 -1.16
C CYS A 88 -7.12 -2.03 -2.08
N SER A 89 -7.81 -0.98 -1.62
CA SER A 89 -7.95 0.28 -2.35
C SER A 89 -6.69 1.16 -2.33
N SER A 90 -5.65 0.76 -1.60
CA SER A 90 -4.32 1.36 -1.68
C SER A 90 -3.65 1.10 -3.02
N CYS A 91 -3.89 -0.09 -3.57
CA CYS A 91 -3.34 -0.54 -4.84
C CYS A 91 -4.38 -0.52 -5.96
N HIS A 92 -5.65 -0.75 -5.64
CA HIS A 92 -6.73 -0.79 -6.61
C HIS A 92 -7.66 0.43 -6.51
N ASP A 93 -8.17 0.92 -7.63
CA ASP A 93 -9.18 1.97 -7.69
C ASP A 93 -10.43 1.53 -8.44
N VAL A 94 -11.36 0.93 -7.71
CA VAL A 94 -12.62 0.43 -8.28
C VAL A 94 -13.67 1.51 -8.55
N HIS A 95 -13.49 2.74 -8.03
CA HIS A 95 -14.57 3.74 -8.02
C HIS A 95 -14.20 5.10 -8.63
N ASN A 96 -12.94 5.53 -8.62
CA ASN A 96 -12.60 6.95 -8.85
C ASN A 96 -11.87 7.24 -10.17
N LYS A 97 -11.76 6.26 -11.08
CA LYS A 97 -11.05 6.37 -12.38
C LYS A 97 -9.60 6.87 -12.27
N GLN A 98 -8.95 6.61 -11.14
CA GLN A 98 -7.53 6.84 -10.86
C GLN A 98 -6.68 5.60 -11.17
N SER A 99 -7.24 4.63 -11.89
CA SER A 99 -6.49 3.47 -12.38
C SER A 99 -5.53 3.91 -13.49
N VAL A 100 -4.29 3.41 -13.41
CA VAL A 100 -3.17 3.65 -14.32
C VAL A 100 -2.92 2.44 -15.22
N ASP A 101 -3.31 1.25 -14.77
CA ASP A 101 -3.03 -0.02 -15.43
C ASP A 101 -4.21 -1.00 -15.26
N ASP A 102 -4.10 -2.17 -15.88
CA ASP A 102 -5.08 -3.24 -15.81
C ASP A 102 -5.41 -3.66 -14.37
N ASN A 103 -6.53 -4.35 -14.18
CA ASN A 103 -7.03 -4.77 -12.86
C ASN A 103 -7.28 -3.60 -11.90
N MET A 104 -7.62 -2.44 -12.46
CA MET A 104 -7.90 -1.22 -11.70
C MET A 104 -6.71 -0.74 -10.85
N LEU A 105 -5.47 -0.96 -11.28
CA LEU A 105 -4.29 -0.63 -10.45
C LEU A 105 -4.02 0.87 -10.46
N ARG A 106 -3.67 1.45 -9.30
CA ARG A 106 -3.31 2.88 -9.13
C ARG A 106 -1.89 3.24 -9.59
N GLY A 107 -1.13 2.25 -10.02
CA GLY A 107 0.22 2.36 -10.57
C GLY A 107 0.45 1.22 -11.56
N LYS A 108 1.63 1.17 -12.18
CA LYS A 108 1.94 0.14 -13.17
C LYS A 108 2.11 -1.23 -12.50
N GLN A 109 1.60 -2.27 -13.15
CA GLN A 109 1.77 -3.67 -12.77
C GLN A 109 3.22 -4.13 -12.95
N ALA A 110 3.95 -3.52 -13.88
CA ALA A 110 5.34 -3.83 -14.17
C ALA A 110 6.21 -2.57 -14.25
N GLY A 111 7.48 -2.72 -13.89
CA GLY A 111 8.51 -1.70 -13.97
C GLY A 111 9.72 -2.08 -13.12
N SER A 112 10.74 -1.24 -13.10
CA SER A 112 12.02 -1.50 -12.43
C SER A 112 12.41 -0.45 -11.37
N SER A 113 11.67 0.66 -11.29
CA SER A 113 12.00 1.81 -10.46
C SER A 113 10.73 2.46 -9.89
N LYS A 114 10.88 3.30 -8.86
CA LYS A 114 9.76 4.15 -8.39
C LYS A 114 9.34 5.17 -9.47
N ALA A 115 10.31 5.68 -10.23
CA ALA A 115 10.12 6.75 -11.21
C ALA A 115 9.28 6.32 -12.43
N ASP A 116 9.34 5.05 -12.81
CA ASP A 116 8.54 4.53 -13.92
C ASP A 116 7.06 4.30 -13.55
N GLY A 117 6.70 4.45 -12.28
CA GLY A 117 5.33 4.25 -11.77
C GLY A 117 5.04 2.82 -11.31
N TYR A 118 6.06 1.95 -11.17
CA TYR A 118 5.85 0.59 -10.68
C TYR A 118 5.26 0.60 -9.27
N LEU A 119 4.10 -0.04 -9.12
CA LEU A 119 3.26 0.07 -7.94
C LEU A 119 3.96 -0.40 -6.67
N CYS A 120 4.66 -1.53 -6.73
CA CYS A 120 5.33 -2.12 -5.56
C CYS A 120 6.44 -1.22 -5.03
N LEU A 121 7.20 -0.56 -5.93
CA LEU A 121 8.30 0.34 -5.57
C LEU A 121 7.85 1.73 -5.12
N GLN A 122 6.55 2.00 -5.15
CA GLN A 122 6.03 3.15 -4.44
C GLN A 122 6.17 2.96 -2.93
N CYS A 123 6.00 1.74 -2.43
CA CYS A 123 5.98 1.42 -1.00
C CYS A 123 7.23 0.67 -0.50
N HIS A 124 7.89 -0.10 -1.36
CA HIS A 124 9.06 -0.90 -1.00
C HIS A 124 10.33 -0.30 -1.59
N ALA A 125 11.29 -0.01 -0.73
CA ALA A 125 12.64 0.31 -1.15
C ALA A 125 13.31 -0.98 -1.63
N LYS A 126 13.90 -0.96 -2.82
CA LYS A 126 14.97 -1.90 -3.12
C LYS A 126 16.20 -1.31 -2.45
N ALA A 127 16.59 -1.84 -1.29
CA ALA A 127 17.93 -1.61 -0.79
C ALA A 127 18.92 -2.09 -1.86
N ASP A 128 19.80 -1.19 -2.28
CA ASP A 128 20.99 -1.45 -3.08
C ASP A 128 22.08 -2.14 -2.23
#